data_AF-A0A0F6MT65-F1
#
_entry.id   AF-A0A0F6MT65-F1
#
_cell.length_a   1.000
_cell.length_b   1.000
_cell.length_c   1.000
_cell.angle_alpha   90.00
_cell.angle_beta   90.00
_cell.angle_gamma   90.00
#
_symmetry.space_group_name_H-M   'P 1'
#
loop_
_entity.id
_entity.type
_entity.pdbx_description
1 polymer ?
#
loop_
_entity_poly.entity_id
_entity_poly.type
_entity_poly.pdbx_seq_one_letter_code
_entity_poly.pdbx_strand_id
1 'polypeptide(L)'
;MRRNYDGDKAYQREVRARGGRRTEADYKRYKARKSIHSSHFIEYAGTLDFILISILLGYLGVDRFLLGDKGKGILKLITCGGAGIWWIIDIFRMPKLVRDKKDKYYEQYKKNKDLPNNNITLEKPPEISNNQLDIQTDVTKNYEKIIRESKSLIFDSDDSHRILLNTGDSIKVEAVKTNFNVNSDEKFFFAYDDTIRKNFREGFLLTDKNLYFTEKGKNMPLRINEIAELSLKNGSLTRYIIVNNHKISITSLVSEDAAVLFSFLQKSIEFIKDR
;
A
#
# COMPACT_ATOMS: atom_id res chain seq x y z
N MET A 1 -20.48 26.68 -33.90
CA MET A 1 -19.18 26.93 -33.25
C MET A 1 -19.11 26.18 -31.92
N ARG A 2 -18.19 25.22 -31.74
CA ARG A 2 -17.99 24.58 -30.43
C ARG A 2 -17.16 25.52 -29.55
N ARG A 3 -17.71 25.97 -28.41
CA ARG A 3 -17.03 26.83 -27.45
C ARG A 3 -15.85 26.07 -26.81
N ASN A 4 -14.68 26.69 -26.75
CA ASN A 4 -13.52 26.15 -26.04
C ASN A 4 -13.86 26.04 -24.54
N TYR A 5 -13.45 24.95 -23.90
CA TYR A 5 -13.67 24.76 -22.47
C TYR A 5 -12.74 25.68 -21.67
N ASP A 6 -13.30 26.51 -20.79
CA ASP A 6 -12.52 27.63 -20.25
C ASP A 6 -11.67 27.28 -19.03
N GLY A 7 -11.94 26.18 -18.30
CA GLY A 7 -11.07 25.69 -17.21
C GLY A 7 -10.58 26.77 -16.23
N ASP A 8 -9.46 26.53 -15.55
CA ASP A 8 -8.79 27.56 -14.73
C ASP A 8 -7.65 28.24 -15.49
N LYS A 9 -7.22 29.42 -15.03
CA LYS A 9 -6.15 30.20 -15.71
C LYS A 9 -4.83 29.42 -15.83
N ALA A 10 -4.54 28.49 -14.93
CA ALA A 10 -3.31 27.69 -14.98
C ALA A 10 -3.40 26.63 -16.09
N TYR A 11 -4.55 25.95 -16.22
CA TYR A 11 -4.86 25.06 -17.34
C TYR A 11 -4.81 25.79 -18.68
N GLN A 12 -5.41 26.98 -18.76
CA GLN A 12 -5.38 27.78 -19.99
C GLN A 12 -3.94 28.11 -20.43
N ARG A 13 -3.05 28.43 -19.49
CA ARG A 13 -1.62 28.69 -19.76
C ARG A 13 -0.89 27.44 -20.24
N GLU A 14 -1.11 26.29 -19.59
CA GLU A 14 -0.49 25.01 -19.95
C GLU A 14 -0.90 24.55 -21.36
N VAL A 15 -2.19 24.66 -21.70
CA VAL A 15 -2.69 24.30 -23.03
C VAL A 15 -2.15 25.25 -24.10
N ARG A 16 -2.07 26.56 -23.79
CA ARG A 16 -1.51 27.57 -24.70
C ARG A 16 -0.03 27.32 -24.99
N ALA A 17 0.74 26.93 -23.98
CA ALA A 17 2.17 26.61 -24.13
C ALA A 17 2.42 25.37 -25.01
N ARG A 18 1.49 24.40 -25.00
CA ARG A 18 1.58 23.17 -25.82
C ARG A 18 0.93 23.27 -27.20
N GLY A 19 0.37 24.43 -27.56
CA GLY A 19 -0.36 24.61 -28.83
C GLY A 19 -1.63 23.75 -28.96
N GLY A 20 -2.17 23.25 -27.84
CA GLY A 20 -3.31 22.31 -27.83
C GLY A 20 -4.68 23.00 -27.88
N ARG A 21 -5.74 22.21 -28.14
CA ARG A 21 -7.13 22.65 -27.99
C ARG A 21 -7.61 22.46 -26.55
N ARG A 22 -8.46 23.37 -26.06
CA ARG A 22 -9.04 23.28 -24.70
C ARG A 22 -10.31 22.45 -24.74
N THR A 23 -10.25 21.22 -24.24
CA THR A 23 -11.40 20.32 -24.13
C THR A 23 -11.78 20.07 -22.68
N GLU A 24 -13.05 19.77 -22.44
CA GLU A 24 -13.53 19.42 -21.10
C GLU A 24 -12.88 18.14 -20.55
N ALA A 25 -12.64 17.15 -21.42
CA ALA A 25 -11.96 15.92 -21.05
C ALA A 25 -10.52 16.18 -20.59
N ASP A 26 -9.79 17.04 -21.30
CA ASP A 26 -8.42 17.41 -20.95
C ASP A 26 -8.36 18.24 -19.67
N TYR A 27 -9.35 19.11 -19.44
CA TYR A 27 -9.45 19.83 -18.16
C TYR A 27 -9.72 18.89 -16.98
N LYS A 28 -10.64 17.92 -17.13
CA LYS A 28 -10.91 16.91 -16.09
C LYS A 28 -9.64 16.11 -15.76
N ARG A 29 -8.86 15.71 -16.78
CA ARG A 29 -7.56 15.03 -16.63
C ARG A 29 -6.51 15.91 -15.96
N TYR A 30 -6.38 17.17 -16.40
CA TYR A 30 -5.47 18.14 -15.80
C TYR A 30 -5.73 18.32 -14.30
N LYS A 31 -7.00 18.56 -13.95
CA LYS A 31 -7.43 18.75 -12.56
C LYS A 31 -7.16 17.50 -11.73
N ALA A 32 -7.37 16.32 -12.30
CA ALA A 32 -7.12 15.06 -11.63
C ALA A 32 -5.61 14.79 -11.40
N ARG A 33 -4.75 15.00 -12.39
CA ARG A 33 -3.28 14.89 -12.25
C ARG A 33 -2.73 15.85 -11.21
N LYS A 34 -3.18 17.11 -11.23
CA LYS A 34 -2.73 18.15 -10.29
C LYS A 34 -3.18 17.87 -8.85
N SER A 35 -4.37 17.27 -8.68
CA SER A 35 -4.87 16.80 -7.39
C SER A 35 -4.03 15.65 -6.81
N ILE A 36 -3.63 14.69 -7.64
CA ILE A 36 -2.74 13.59 -7.25
C ILE A 36 -1.37 14.14 -6.83
N HIS A 37 -0.76 14.99 -7.66
CA HIS A 37 0.58 15.51 -7.39
C HIS A 37 0.67 16.36 -6.11
N SER A 38 -0.40 17.09 -5.78
CA SER A 38 -0.49 17.84 -4.52
C SER A 38 -0.62 16.93 -3.28
N SER A 39 -0.87 15.64 -3.45
CA SER A 39 -1.18 14.69 -2.37
C SER A 39 -0.03 13.69 -2.10
N HIS A 40 1.09 13.80 -2.80
CA HIS A 40 2.25 12.90 -2.62
C HIS A 40 2.73 12.81 -1.16
N PHE A 41 2.65 13.89 -0.38
CA PHE A 41 3.03 13.84 1.04
C PHE A 41 2.16 12.88 1.86
N ILE A 42 0.86 12.78 1.54
CA ILE A 42 -0.10 11.91 2.22
C ILE A 42 0.10 10.44 1.80
N GLU A 43 0.65 10.19 0.61
CA GLU A 43 0.95 8.86 0.11
C GLU A 43 2.14 8.23 0.86
N TYR A 44 3.24 8.97 1.04
CA TYR A 44 4.47 8.44 1.63
C TYR A 44 4.52 8.48 3.16
N ALA A 45 3.79 9.37 3.81
CA ALA A 45 3.80 9.49 5.26
C ALA A 45 2.88 8.44 5.93
N GLY A 46 3.42 7.74 6.92
CA GLY A 46 2.68 6.78 7.73
C GLY A 46 1.69 7.47 8.66
N THR A 47 0.71 6.73 9.17
CA THR A 47 -0.27 7.29 10.12
C THR A 47 0.43 7.77 11.39
N LEU A 48 1.51 7.09 11.79
CA LEU A 48 2.36 7.46 12.92
C LEU A 48 3.10 8.79 12.69
N ASP A 49 3.53 9.08 11.47
CA ASP A 49 4.21 10.35 11.15
C ASP A 49 3.27 11.54 11.38
N PHE A 50 2.01 11.41 10.94
CA PHE A 50 0.99 12.43 11.18
C PHE A 50 0.62 12.55 12.66
N ILE A 51 0.60 11.45 13.42
CA ILE A 51 0.39 11.50 14.87
C ILE A 51 1.56 12.23 15.55
N LEU A 52 2.81 11.91 15.19
CA LEU A 52 4.00 12.56 15.73
C LEU A 52 4.00 14.07 15.42
N ILE A 53 3.68 14.44 14.18
CA ILE A 53 3.56 15.84 13.78
C ILE A 53 2.38 16.51 14.52
N SER A 54 1.27 15.82 14.73
CA SER A 54 0.15 16.33 15.52
C SER A 54 0.51 16.53 17.00
N ILE A 55 1.31 15.64 17.58
CA ILE A 55 1.77 15.77 18.97
C ILE A 55 2.75 16.96 19.09
N LEU A 56 3.75 17.05 18.21
CA LEU A 56 4.82 18.03 18.29
C LEU A 56 4.43 19.43 17.78
N LEU A 57 3.63 19.48 16.71
CA LEU A 57 3.32 20.71 15.95
C LEU A 57 1.82 20.95 15.77
N GLY A 58 0.96 20.06 16.27
CA GLY A 58 -0.50 20.18 16.09
C GLY A 58 -1.14 21.30 16.89
N TYR A 59 -0.46 21.83 17.92
CA TYR A 59 -0.88 23.07 18.60
C TYR A 59 -0.83 24.29 17.65
N LEU A 60 0.14 24.30 16.72
CA LEU A 60 0.26 25.32 15.67
C LEU A 60 -0.62 25.02 14.44
N GLY A 61 -1.40 23.93 14.47
CA GLY A 61 -2.27 23.52 13.36
C GLY A 61 -1.55 22.95 12.13
N VAL A 62 -0.25 22.66 12.23
CA VAL A 62 0.58 22.11 11.15
C VAL A 62 0.05 20.77 10.66
N ASP A 63 -0.44 19.94 11.58
CA ASP A 63 -1.15 18.69 11.31
C ASP A 63 -2.32 18.86 10.32
N ARG A 64 -3.12 19.91 10.50
CA ARG A 64 -4.25 20.24 9.63
C ARG A 64 -3.81 20.81 8.28
N PHE A 65 -2.73 21.58 8.26
CA PHE A 65 -2.17 22.09 7.01
C PHE A 65 -1.61 20.97 6.13
N LEU A 66 -0.93 19.99 6.72
CA LEU A 66 -0.39 18.83 6.01
C LEU A 66 -1.50 17.91 5.48
N LEU A 67 -2.62 17.79 6.19
CA LEU A 67 -3.82 17.12 5.69
C LEU A 67 -4.57 17.93 4.62
N GLY A 68 -4.12 19.14 4.29
CA GLY A 68 -4.76 20.03 3.32
C GLY A 68 -6.02 20.74 3.85
N ASP A 69 -6.35 20.60 5.13
CA ASP A 69 -7.49 21.25 5.80
C ASP A 69 -7.11 22.67 6.26
N LYS A 70 -6.72 23.53 5.30
CA LYS A 70 -6.19 24.88 5.56
C LYS A 70 -7.10 25.74 6.44
N GLY A 71 -8.43 25.63 6.25
CA GLY A 71 -9.41 26.38 7.06
C GLY A 71 -9.35 26.02 8.55
N LYS A 72 -9.22 24.72 8.89
CA LYS A 72 -9.10 24.28 10.29
C LYS A 72 -7.73 24.62 10.88
N GLY A 73 -6.68 24.57 10.07
CA GLY A 73 -5.33 25.01 10.47
C GLY A 73 -5.32 26.50 10.83
N ILE A 74 -5.92 27.36 9.99
CA ILE A 74 -6.05 28.79 10.25
C ILE A 74 -6.91 29.05 11.50
N LEU A 75 -8.00 28.31 11.66
CA LEU A 75 -8.87 28.45 12.84
C LEU A 75 -8.16 28.06 14.15
N LYS A 76 -7.30 27.03 14.12
CA LYS A 76 -6.41 26.69 15.25
C LYS A 76 -5.43 27.83 15.56
N LEU A 77 -4.83 28.45 14.54
CA LEU A 77 -3.90 29.57 14.75
C LEU A 77 -4.59 30.78 15.39
N ILE A 78 -5.78 31.14 14.90
CA ILE A 78 -6.57 32.28 15.42
C ILE A 78 -7.05 32.02 16.85
N THR A 79 -7.34 30.77 17.19
CA THR A 79 -7.80 30.37 18.54
C THR A 79 -6.65 30.03 19.49
N CYS A 80 -5.39 30.24 19.10
CA CYS A 80 -4.20 29.78 19.84
C CYS A 80 -4.33 28.30 20.27
N GLY A 81 -4.72 27.43 19.35
CA GLY A 81 -4.91 26.01 19.61
C GLY A 81 -6.10 25.68 20.52
N GLY A 82 -7.03 26.62 20.74
CA GLY A 82 -8.27 26.42 21.51
C GLY A 82 -8.03 25.99 22.96
N ALA A 83 -6.97 26.50 23.60
CA ALA A 83 -6.49 26.11 24.94
C ALA A 83 -6.01 24.65 25.06
N GLY A 84 -5.59 24.02 23.96
CA GLY A 84 -5.05 22.65 23.94
C GLY A 84 -6.12 21.55 23.83
N ILE A 85 -7.40 21.86 24.02
CA ILE A 85 -8.51 20.90 23.85
C ILE A 85 -8.58 20.42 22.40
N TRP A 86 -8.42 21.34 21.44
CA TRP A 86 -8.40 21.01 20.01
C TRP A 86 -7.22 20.13 19.63
N TRP A 87 -6.08 20.31 20.29
CA TRP A 87 -4.90 19.48 20.09
C TRP A 87 -5.13 18.05 20.56
N ILE A 88 -5.72 17.86 21.74
CA ILE A 88 -6.04 16.53 22.28
C ILE A 88 -7.05 15.79 21.38
N ILE A 89 -8.13 16.47 20.98
CA ILE A 89 -9.14 15.89 20.07
C ILE A 89 -8.51 15.46 18.75
N ASP A 90 -7.55 16.22 18.25
CA ASP A 90 -6.89 15.95 16.98
C ASP A 90 -5.98 14.72 17.04
N ILE A 91 -5.22 14.52 18.13
CA ILE A 91 -4.39 13.31 18.31
C ILE A 91 -5.23 12.03 18.17
N PHE A 92 -6.39 11.97 18.83
CA PHE A 92 -7.27 10.79 18.73
C PHE A 92 -7.97 10.66 17.37
N ARG A 93 -8.20 11.77 16.66
CA ARG A 93 -8.86 11.76 15.35
C ARG A 93 -7.90 11.59 14.19
N MET A 94 -6.60 11.82 14.37
CA MET A 94 -5.60 11.75 13.31
C MET A 94 -5.60 10.42 12.55
N PRO A 95 -5.64 9.24 13.21
CA PRO A 95 -5.65 7.96 12.49
C PRO A 95 -6.78 7.86 11.47
N LYS A 96 -7.99 8.26 11.90
CA LYS A 96 -9.16 8.26 11.03
C LYS A 96 -9.03 9.27 9.89
N LEU A 97 -8.52 10.46 10.17
CA LEU A 97 -8.39 11.53 9.18
C LEU A 97 -7.35 11.22 8.09
N VAL A 98 -6.24 10.60 8.48
CA VAL A 98 -5.20 10.15 7.55
C VAL A 98 -5.77 9.07 6.65
N ARG A 99 -6.41 8.04 7.23
CA ARG A 99 -7.07 6.98 6.47
C ARG A 99 -8.11 7.51 5.48
N ASP A 100 -9.05 8.36 5.95
CA ASP A 100 -10.09 8.93 5.11
C ASP A 100 -9.52 9.76 3.93
N LYS A 101 -8.33 10.37 4.10
CA LYS A 101 -7.63 11.13 3.04
C LYS A 101 -6.90 10.19 2.08
N LYS A 102 -6.26 9.15 2.60
CA LYS A 102 -5.60 8.11 1.79
C LYS A 102 -6.60 7.34 0.94
N ASP A 103 -7.75 6.94 1.50
CA ASP A 103 -8.82 6.28 0.76
C ASP A 103 -9.29 7.12 -0.44
N LYS A 104 -9.53 8.42 -0.22
CA LYS A 104 -9.91 9.36 -1.29
C LYS A 104 -8.82 9.51 -2.33
N TYR A 105 -7.56 9.55 -1.91
CA TYR A 105 -6.41 9.58 -2.82
C TYR A 105 -6.36 8.32 -3.70
N TYR A 106 -6.52 7.14 -3.10
CA TYR A 106 -6.51 5.86 -3.82
C TYR A 106 -7.70 5.69 -4.78
N GLU A 107 -8.90 6.08 -4.37
CA GLU A 107 -10.07 6.06 -5.25
C GLU A 107 -9.89 7.00 -6.43
N GLN A 108 -9.28 8.17 -6.20
CA GLN A 108 -8.92 9.08 -7.28
C GLN A 108 -7.82 8.50 -8.19
N TYR A 109 -6.82 7.83 -7.63
CA TYR A 109 -5.75 7.18 -8.38
C TYR A 109 -6.28 6.08 -9.31
N LYS A 110 -7.09 5.14 -8.78
CA LYS A 110 -7.75 4.08 -9.57
C LYS A 110 -8.55 4.65 -10.74
N LYS A 111 -9.42 5.61 -10.44
CA LYS A 111 -10.28 6.26 -11.44
C LYS A 111 -9.47 6.92 -12.57
N ASN A 112 -8.28 7.42 -12.28
CA ASN A 112 -7.40 8.01 -13.30
C ASN A 112 -6.58 6.99 -14.09
N LYS A 113 -6.25 5.84 -13.49
CA LYS A 113 -5.59 4.72 -14.16
C LYS A 113 -6.49 4.08 -15.22
N ASP A 114 -7.80 4.06 -14.97
CA ASP A 114 -8.80 3.46 -15.87
C ASP A 114 -9.24 4.36 -17.04
N LEU A 115 -8.70 5.58 -17.17
CA LEU A 115 -8.97 6.42 -18.35
C LEU A 115 -8.21 5.88 -19.57
N PRO A 116 -8.87 5.73 -20.74
CA PRO A 116 -8.20 5.30 -21.97
C PRO A 116 -7.06 6.24 -22.32
N ASN A 117 -5.85 5.67 -22.35
CA ASN A 117 -4.59 6.36 -22.58
C ASN A 117 -4.42 6.61 -24.09
N ASN A 118 -5.02 7.69 -24.61
CA ASN A 118 -4.71 8.14 -25.98
C ASN A 118 -3.47 9.05 -25.92
N ASN A 119 -2.32 8.42 -26.13
CA ASN A 119 -1.03 8.91 -26.63
C ASN A 119 -0.53 10.27 -26.11
N ILE A 120 0.29 10.22 -25.06
CA ILE A 120 1.49 11.06 -24.96
C ILE A 120 2.65 10.10 -24.67
N THR A 121 3.53 9.95 -25.66
CA THR A 121 4.75 9.13 -25.57
C THR A 121 5.67 9.71 -24.50
N LEU A 122 5.83 9.01 -23.38
CA LEU A 122 7.05 9.08 -22.58
C LEU A 122 7.96 7.99 -23.13
N GLU A 123 9.20 8.34 -23.48
CA GLU A 123 10.15 7.40 -24.06
C GLU A 123 10.25 6.13 -23.19
N LYS A 124 10.03 4.98 -23.84
CA LYS A 124 10.11 3.66 -23.23
C LYS A 124 11.58 3.41 -22.85
N PRO A 125 11.90 3.00 -21.60
CA PRO A 125 13.24 2.54 -21.27
C PRO A 125 13.64 1.35 -22.17
N PRO A 126 14.93 1.23 -22.56
CA PRO A 126 15.36 0.34 -23.62
C PRO A 126 15.08 -1.14 -23.27
N GLU A 127 14.57 -1.87 -24.26
CA GLU A 127 14.40 -3.33 -24.18
C GLU A 127 15.77 -4.02 -24.18
N ILE A 128 16.03 -4.80 -23.13
CA ILE A 128 17.15 -5.75 -23.10
C ILE A 128 16.64 -7.11 -23.57
N SER A 129 17.36 -7.68 -24.53
CA SER A 129 17.03 -8.88 -25.30
C SER A 129 17.12 -10.19 -24.52
N ASN A 130 16.22 -11.09 -24.88
CA ASN A 130 15.99 -12.47 -24.44
C ASN A 130 17.22 -13.37 -24.30
N ASN A 131 17.28 -14.17 -23.22
CA ASN A 131 17.36 -15.64 -23.26
C ASN A 131 17.51 -16.25 -21.85
N GLN A 132 16.39 -16.46 -21.15
CA GLN A 132 16.17 -17.58 -20.24
C GLN A 132 14.66 -17.57 -19.91
N LEU A 133 13.91 -18.55 -20.44
CA LEU A 133 12.50 -18.72 -20.07
C LEU A 133 12.48 -19.30 -18.64
N ASP A 134 12.72 -18.43 -17.66
CA ASP A 134 12.88 -18.78 -16.27
C ASP A 134 11.51 -18.85 -15.59
N ILE A 135 11.31 -19.86 -14.75
CA ILE A 135 10.17 -20.10 -13.84
C ILE A 135 9.77 -18.81 -13.09
N GLN A 136 10.71 -17.87 -12.94
CA GLN A 136 10.50 -16.53 -12.39
C GLN A 136 9.48 -15.67 -13.17
N THR A 137 9.41 -15.79 -14.49
CA THR A 137 8.46 -15.02 -15.33
C THR A 137 7.03 -15.55 -15.20
N ASP A 138 6.88 -16.87 -15.06
CA ASP A 138 5.59 -17.52 -14.82
C ASP A 138 5.07 -17.26 -13.41
N VAL A 139 5.96 -17.25 -12.42
CA VAL A 139 5.63 -16.87 -11.05
C VAL A 139 5.13 -15.42 -11.03
N THR A 140 5.89 -14.45 -11.56
CA THR A 140 5.49 -13.04 -11.50
C THR A 140 4.19 -12.74 -12.26
N LYS A 141 3.97 -13.33 -13.45
CA LYS A 141 2.71 -13.17 -14.21
C LYS A 141 1.50 -13.80 -13.51
N ASN A 142 1.68 -14.95 -12.86
CA ASN A 142 0.62 -15.57 -12.07
C ASN A 142 0.37 -14.81 -10.76
N TYR A 143 1.40 -14.19 -10.17
CA TYR A 143 1.26 -13.31 -9.03
C TYR A 143 0.45 -12.07 -9.38
N GLU A 144 0.73 -11.38 -10.49
CA GLU A 144 -0.11 -10.27 -10.96
C GLU A 144 -1.58 -10.69 -11.16
N LYS A 145 -1.80 -11.90 -11.66
CA LYS A 145 -3.14 -12.48 -11.80
C LYS A 145 -3.79 -12.75 -10.44
N ILE A 146 -3.10 -13.40 -9.51
CA ILE A 146 -3.60 -13.68 -8.15
C ILE A 146 -3.91 -12.35 -7.43
N ILE A 147 -3.03 -11.35 -7.52
CA ILE A 147 -3.19 -10.00 -6.97
C ILE A 147 -4.41 -9.30 -7.58
N ARG A 148 -4.62 -9.44 -8.89
CA ARG A 148 -5.77 -8.86 -9.59
C ARG A 148 -7.08 -9.53 -9.16
N GLU A 149 -7.07 -10.85 -9.02
CA GLU A 149 -8.23 -11.63 -8.57
C GLU A 149 -8.53 -11.44 -7.09
N SER A 150 -7.55 -11.10 -6.25
CA SER A 150 -7.76 -10.71 -4.85
C SER A 150 -8.31 -9.27 -4.70
N LYS A 151 -8.89 -8.70 -5.77
CA LYS A 151 -9.46 -7.34 -5.87
C LYS A 151 -8.43 -6.20 -5.70
N SER A 152 -7.20 -6.41 -6.17
CA SER A 152 -6.02 -5.59 -5.92
C SER A 152 -5.63 -5.61 -4.44
N LEU A 153 -4.42 -6.08 -4.14
CA LEU A 153 -3.76 -5.85 -2.85
C LEU A 153 -3.58 -4.34 -2.65
N ILE A 154 -4.64 -3.64 -2.29
CA ILE A 154 -4.58 -2.24 -1.85
C ILE A 154 -4.66 -2.31 -0.35
N PHE A 155 -3.55 -2.74 0.23
CA PHE A 155 -3.21 -2.33 1.58
C PHE A 155 -3.01 -0.81 1.54
N ASP A 156 -3.38 -0.13 2.62
CA ASP A 156 -3.02 1.28 2.78
C ASP A 156 -1.49 1.46 2.60
N SER A 157 -0.99 2.64 2.18
CA SER A 157 0.45 2.85 1.91
C SER A 157 1.33 2.42 3.08
N ASP A 158 0.83 2.58 4.31
CA ASP A 158 1.52 2.19 5.53
C ASP A 158 1.69 0.66 5.62
N ASP A 159 0.69 -0.10 5.20
CA ASP A 159 0.65 -1.56 5.24
C ASP A 159 1.29 -2.21 4.01
N SER A 160 1.43 -1.47 2.91
CA SER A 160 2.24 -1.90 1.75
C SER A 160 3.69 -2.23 2.14
N HIS A 161 4.21 -1.56 3.17
CA HIS A 161 5.55 -1.81 3.71
C HIS A 161 5.65 -3.05 4.60
N ARG A 162 4.51 -3.64 4.98
CA ARG A 162 4.47 -4.90 5.75
C ARG A 162 4.57 -6.12 4.84
N ILE A 163 4.41 -5.93 3.53
CA ILE A 163 4.47 -7.02 2.57
C ILE A 163 5.70 -6.83 1.70
N LEU A 164 6.55 -7.84 1.70
CA LEU A 164 7.67 -7.91 0.78
C LEU A 164 7.33 -8.90 -0.32
N LEU A 165 7.13 -8.41 -1.54
CA LEU A 165 6.95 -9.25 -2.73
C LEU A 165 8.31 -9.50 -3.39
N ASN A 166 8.44 -10.61 -4.11
CA ASN A 166 9.61 -10.87 -4.95
C ASN A 166 9.62 -9.96 -6.20
N THR A 167 9.99 -8.69 -6.01
CA THR A 167 10.08 -7.69 -7.09
C THR A 167 11.53 -7.33 -7.47
N GLY A 168 12.51 -8.13 -7.03
CA GLY A 168 13.93 -7.96 -7.40
C GLY A 168 14.82 -7.20 -6.39
N ASP A 169 14.32 -6.80 -5.21
CA ASP A 169 15.15 -6.24 -4.13
C ASP A 169 15.81 -7.36 -3.31
N SER A 170 16.90 -7.91 -3.85
CA SER A 170 17.59 -9.07 -3.25
C SER A 170 18.13 -8.80 -1.85
N ILE A 171 18.55 -7.58 -1.53
CA ILE A 171 19.18 -7.27 -0.23
C ILE A 171 18.14 -7.39 0.91
N LYS A 172 16.96 -6.80 0.72
CA LYS A 172 15.88 -6.94 1.72
C LYS A 172 15.38 -8.37 1.79
N VAL A 173 15.20 -9.04 0.64
CA VAL A 173 14.76 -10.44 0.62
C VAL A 173 15.73 -11.34 1.38
N GLU A 174 17.04 -11.20 1.20
CA GLU A 174 18.03 -12.01 1.93
C GLU A 174 18.05 -11.69 3.44
N ALA A 175 17.87 -10.42 3.83
CA ALA A 175 17.74 -10.06 5.24
C ALA A 175 16.50 -10.69 5.88
N VAL A 176 15.36 -10.69 5.18
CA VAL A 176 14.13 -11.34 5.66
C VAL A 176 14.29 -12.86 5.69
N LYS A 177 14.86 -13.48 4.66
CA LYS A 177 15.17 -14.93 4.66
C LYS A 177 16.03 -15.34 5.84
N THR A 178 17.03 -14.50 6.19
CA THR A 178 17.88 -14.71 7.37
C THR A 178 17.08 -14.64 8.66
N ASN A 179 16.17 -13.67 8.81
CA ASN A 179 15.32 -13.55 10.01
C ASN A 179 14.42 -14.77 10.22
N PHE A 180 13.97 -15.43 9.14
CA PHE A 180 13.12 -16.62 9.19
C PHE A 180 13.90 -17.95 9.13
N ASN A 181 15.23 -17.91 9.05
CA ASN A 181 16.11 -19.07 8.87
C ASN A 181 15.72 -19.92 7.64
N VAL A 182 15.43 -19.26 6.52
CA VAL A 182 15.05 -19.90 5.26
C VAL A 182 16.24 -20.62 4.63
N ASN A 183 16.01 -21.80 4.05
CA ASN A 183 17.06 -22.52 3.32
C ASN A 183 17.50 -21.75 2.07
N SER A 184 18.79 -21.78 1.74
CA SER A 184 19.35 -20.96 0.67
C SER A 184 18.84 -21.34 -0.73
N ASP A 185 18.46 -22.60 -0.93
CA ASP A 185 17.94 -23.15 -2.19
C ASP A 185 16.44 -22.88 -2.42
N GLU A 186 15.75 -22.32 -1.42
CA GLU A 186 14.33 -22.02 -1.51
C GLU A 186 14.05 -20.69 -2.19
N LYS A 187 13.10 -20.72 -3.12
CA LYS A 187 12.68 -19.56 -3.91
C LYS A 187 11.67 -18.75 -3.10
N PHE A 188 12.07 -17.54 -2.73
CA PHE A 188 11.21 -16.59 -2.04
C PHE A 188 10.05 -16.14 -2.95
N PHE A 189 8.84 -16.13 -2.39
CA PHE A 189 7.68 -15.55 -3.05
C PHE A 189 7.25 -14.23 -2.42
N PHE A 190 6.84 -14.27 -1.16
CA PHE A 190 6.50 -13.08 -0.42
C PHE A 190 6.59 -13.29 1.09
N ALA A 191 6.65 -12.20 1.83
CA ALA A 191 6.57 -12.19 3.29
C ALA A 191 5.59 -11.13 3.77
N TYR A 192 5.02 -11.38 4.95
CA TYR A 192 4.22 -10.44 5.72
C TYR A 192 4.86 -10.20 7.08
N ASP A 193 4.79 -8.95 7.54
CA ASP A 193 5.38 -8.47 8.77
C ASP A 193 4.34 -7.90 9.75
N ASP A 194 4.17 -8.61 10.88
CA ASP A 194 3.30 -8.18 11.96
C ASP A 194 3.99 -7.27 12.98
N THR A 195 5.27 -6.97 12.81
CA THR A 195 6.01 -6.13 13.76
C THR A 195 5.61 -4.67 13.65
N ILE A 196 5.66 -3.96 14.77
CA ILE A 196 5.42 -2.51 14.82
C ILE A 196 6.48 -1.76 14.00
N ARG A 197 7.74 -2.22 14.05
CA ARG A 197 8.90 -1.57 13.40
C ARG A 197 9.12 -1.98 11.95
N LYS A 198 8.30 -2.89 11.41
CA LYS A 198 8.41 -3.40 10.06
C LYS A 198 9.80 -4.02 9.75
N ASN A 199 10.31 -4.84 10.67
CA ASN A 199 11.64 -5.44 10.60
C ASN A 199 11.65 -6.95 10.25
N PHE A 200 10.49 -7.52 9.92
CA PHE A 200 10.27 -8.90 9.51
C PHE A 200 10.81 -9.94 10.49
N ARG A 201 10.54 -9.72 11.78
CA ARG A 201 10.83 -10.70 12.84
C ARG A 201 9.58 -11.43 13.34
N GLU A 202 8.40 -10.96 12.99
CA GLU A 202 7.12 -11.59 13.30
C GLU A 202 6.22 -11.54 12.06
N GLY A 203 5.41 -12.58 11.85
CA GLY A 203 4.56 -12.73 10.67
C GLY A 203 4.88 -14.05 9.95
N PHE A 204 4.99 -14.00 8.62
CA PHE A 204 5.27 -15.19 7.82
C PHE A 204 6.02 -14.87 6.52
N LEU A 205 6.63 -15.90 5.94
CA LEU A 205 7.33 -15.90 4.67
C LEU A 205 6.97 -17.17 3.90
N LEU A 206 6.59 -17.02 2.63
CA LEU A 206 6.26 -18.12 1.74
C LEU A 206 7.40 -18.35 0.72
N THR A 207 7.81 -19.61 0.59
CA THR A 207 8.71 -20.10 -0.46
C THR A 207 8.01 -21.12 -1.35
N ASP A 208 8.74 -21.75 -2.27
CA ASP A 208 8.28 -22.86 -3.12
C ASP A 208 8.15 -24.18 -2.39
N LYS A 209 8.72 -24.30 -1.18
CA LYS A 209 8.71 -25.54 -0.40
C LYS A 209 7.99 -25.39 0.93
N ASN A 210 8.14 -24.24 1.58
CA ASN A 210 7.72 -24.04 2.96
C ASN A 210 6.97 -22.72 3.15
N LEU A 211 6.04 -22.74 4.11
CA LEU A 211 5.57 -21.56 4.81
C LEU A 211 6.36 -21.45 6.12
N TYR A 212 7.20 -20.42 6.22
CA TYR A 212 7.85 -20.04 7.46
C TYR A 212 6.97 -19.04 8.19
N PHE A 213 6.79 -19.21 9.49
CA PHE A 213 6.00 -18.27 10.28
C PHE A 213 6.49 -18.19 11.71
N THR A 214 6.06 -17.13 12.40
CA THR A 214 6.41 -16.95 13.81
C THR A 214 5.23 -17.29 14.71
N GLU A 215 5.45 -18.16 15.69
CA GLU A 215 4.49 -18.43 16.76
C GLU A 215 5.21 -18.30 18.12
N LYS A 216 4.68 -17.43 18.99
CA LYS A 216 5.27 -17.15 20.31
C LYS A 216 6.76 -16.76 20.24
N GLY A 217 7.13 -15.95 19.24
CA GLY A 217 8.49 -15.46 19.03
C GLY A 217 9.48 -16.49 18.47
N LYS A 218 9.01 -17.66 18.04
CA LYS A 218 9.84 -18.70 17.42
C LYS A 218 9.49 -18.87 15.95
N ASN A 219 10.50 -18.98 15.10
CA ASN A 219 10.34 -19.34 13.70
C ASN A 219 9.98 -20.82 13.58
N MET A 220 8.98 -21.10 12.77
CA MET A 220 8.47 -22.44 12.49
C MET A 220 8.36 -22.62 10.98
N PRO A 221 9.08 -23.58 10.39
CA PRO A 221 8.84 -24.00 9.01
C PRO A 221 7.70 -25.02 8.98
N LEU A 222 6.85 -24.93 7.96
CA LEU A 222 5.84 -25.94 7.62
C LEU A 222 5.87 -26.17 6.11
N ARG A 223 6.02 -27.43 5.70
CA ARG A 223 6.03 -27.75 4.26
C ARG A 223 4.67 -27.46 3.67
N ILE A 224 4.66 -26.90 2.47
CA ILE A 224 3.42 -26.53 1.77
C ILE A 224 2.49 -27.74 1.61
N ASN A 225 3.05 -28.92 1.34
CA ASN A 225 2.30 -30.17 1.17
C ASN A 225 1.73 -30.72 2.49
N GLU A 226 2.22 -30.25 3.65
CA GLU A 226 1.73 -30.64 4.98
C GLU A 226 0.62 -29.70 5.50
N ILE A 227 0.30 -28.63 4.76
CA ILE A 227 -0.79 -27.71 5.11
C ILE A 227 -2.12 -28.40 4.78
N ALA A 228 -2.85 -28.86 5.80
CA ALA A 228 -4.16 -29.49 5.66
C ALA A 228 -5.30 -28.50 5.96
N GLU A 229 -5.09 -27.57 6.89
CA GLU A 229 -6.06 -26.56 7.27
C GLU A 229 -5.45 -25.16 7.16
N LEU A 230 -6.22 -24.23 6.60
CA LEU A 230 -5.90 -22.82 6.54
C LEU A 230 -7.18 -22.00 6.79
N SER A 231 -7.21 -21.20 7.86
CA SER A 231 -8.39 -20.38 8.20
C SER A 231 -8.03 -19.03 8.80
N LEU A 232 -8.92 -18.05 8.65
CA LEU A 232 -8.79 -16.71 9.22
C LEU A 232 -9.67 -16.57 10.46
N LYS A 233 -9.08 -16.23 11.61
CA LYS A 233 -9.81 -15.90 12.83
C LYS A 233 -9.70 -14.42 13.16
N ASN A 234 -10.86 -13.76 13.22
CA ASN A 234 -11.00 -12.37 13.63
C ASN A 234 -11.53 -12.32 15.07
N GLY A 235 -10.67 -11.93 16.00
CA GLY A 235 -11.07 -11.53 17.35
C GLY A 235 -11.40 -10.03 17.43
N SER A 236 -11.84 -9.58 18.60
CA SER A 236 -12.15 -8.16 18.82
C SER A 236 -10.92 -7.24 18.77
N LEU A 237 -9.75 -7.76 19.18
CA LEU A 237 -8.49 -7.00 19.26
C LEU A 237 -7.30 -7.73 18.63
N THR A 238 -7.46 -9.01 18.29
CA THR A 238 -6.40 -9.86 17.74
C THR A 238 -6.89 -10.56 16.51
N ARG A 239 -5.99 -10.78 15.55
CA ARG A 239 -6.29 -11.50 14.30
C ARG A 239 -5.21 -12.54 14.06
N TYR A 240 -5.64 -13.72 13.64
CA TYR A 240 -4.75 -14.84 13.40
C TYR A 240 -5.09 -15.54 12.10
N ILE A 241 -4.06 -15.94 11.36
CA ILE A 241 -4.16 -17.02 10.40
C ILE A 241 -3.87 -18.31 11.18
N ILE A 242 -4.78 -19.27 11.08
CA ILE A 242 -4.57 -20.62 11.59
C ILE A 242 -4.08 -21.47 10.42
N VAL A 243 -2.93 -22.11 10.62
CA VAL A 243 -2.38 -23.09 9.68
C VAL A 243 -2.20 -24.39 10.45
N ASN A 244 -2.96 -25.42 10.08
CA ASN A 244 -3.11 -26.63 10.90
C ASN A 244 -3.45 -26.25 12.36
N ASN A 245 -2.57 -26.57 13.32
CA ASN A 245 -2.76 -26.24 14.74
C ASN A 245 -1.97 -24.99 15.20
N HIS A 246 -1.32 -24.28 14.28
CA HIS A 246 -0.47 -23.12 14.57
C HIS A 246 -1.20 -21.80 14.38
N LYS A 247 -0.82 -20.79 15.17
CA LYS A 247 -1.36 -19.43 15.07
C LYS A 247 -0.30 -18.44 14.61
N ILE A 248 -0.56 -17.81 13.48
CA ILE A 248 0.24 -16.72 12.92
C ILE A 248 -0.47 -15.40 13.21
N SER A 249 0.18 -14.50 13.95
CA SER A 249 -0.40 -13.17 14.23
C SER A 249 -0.38 -12.30 12.98
N ILE A 250 -1.51 -11.65 12.70
CA ILE A 250 -1.69 -10.61 11.69
C ILE A 250 -2.47 -9.43 12.29
N THR A 251 -2.24 -9.17 13.58
CA THR A 251 -3.04 -8.23 14.36
C THR A 251 -2.80 -6.78 13.93
N SER A 252 -1.66 -6.50 13.29
CA SER A 252 -1.34 -5.17 12.75
C SER A 252 -2.26 -4.75 11.61
N LEU A 253 -2.93 -5.68 10.94
CA LEU A 253 -3.86 -5.38 9.84
C LEU A 253 -5.29 -5.18 10.33
N VAL A 254 -6.02 -4.29 9.66
CA VAL A 254 -7.49 -4.20 9.80
C VAL A 254 -8.18 -5.42 9.18
N SER A 255 -9.45 -5.66 9.51
CA SER A 255 -10.15 -6.88 9.11
C SER A 255 -10.27 -7.07 7.59
N GLU A 256 -10.40 -5.97 6.84
CA GLU A 256 -10.49 -5.99 5.37
C GLU A 256 -9.15 -6.44 4.77
N ASP A 257 -8.06 -5.78 5.16
CA ASP A 257 -6.70 -6.10 4.73
C ASP A 257 -6.25 -7.50 5.16
N ALA A 258 -6.61 -7.92 6.37
CA ALA A 258 -6.39 -9.28 6.85
C ALA A 258 -7.06 -10.32 5.95
N ALA A 259 -8.29 -10.05 5.48
CA ALA A 259 -8.99 -10.94 4.56
C ALA A 259 -8.34 -10.99 3.18
N VAL A 260 -7.83 -9.85 2.69
CA VAL A 260 -7.10 -9.79 1.42
C VAL A 260 -5.78 -10.55 1.52
N LEU A 261 -4.98 -10.32 2.58
CA LEU A 261 -3.73 -11.04 2.83
C LEU A 261 -3.96 -12.55 2.94
N PHE A 262 -4.99 -12.94 3.69
CA PHE A 262 -5.37 -14.35 3.85
C PHE A 262 -5.75 -14.97 2.50
N SER A 263 -6.60 -14.32 1.71
CA SER A 263 -6.98 -14.81 0.38
C SER A 263 -5.77 -14.93 -0.54
N PHE A 264 -4.85 -13.98 -0.46
CA PHE A 264 -3.62 -14.00 -1.23
C PHE A 264 -2.71 -15.17 -0.83
N LEU A 265 -2.47 -15.37 0.47
CA LEU A 265 -1.71 -16.51 0.99
C LEU A 265 -2.34 -17.85 0.58
N GLN A 266 -3.66 -17.99 0.74
CA GLN A 266 -4.38 -19.20 0.39
C GLN A 266 -4.21 -19.55 -1.09
N LYS A 267 -4.47 -18.59 -1.99
CA LYS A 267 -4.32 -18.80 -3.44
C LYS A 267 -2.88 -19.10 -3.84
N SER A 268 -1.90 -18.47 -3.20
CA SER A 268 -0.49 -18.73 -3.45
C SER A 268 -0.09 -20.15 -3.03
N ILE A 269 -0.59 -20.64 -1.89
CA ILE A 269 -0.37 -22.02 -1.43
C ILE A 269 -1.01 -23.03 -2.39
N GLU A 270 -2.26 -22.80 -2.80
CA GLU A 270 -2.98 -23.65 -3.77
C GLU A 270 -2.20 -23.72 -5.10
N PHE A 271 -1.77 -22.57 -5.62
CA PHE A 271 -0.97 -22.50 -6.85
C PHE A 271 0.35 -23.27 -6.77
N ILE A 272 1.02 -23.26 -5.60
CA ILE A 272 2.28 -23.99 -5.42
C ILE A 272 2.02 -25.50 -5.33
N LYS A 273 0.94 -25.93 -4.67
CA LYS A 273 0.56 -27.35 -4.57
C LYS A 273 0.20 -27.99 -5.91
N ASP A 274 -0.32 -27.19 -6.84
CA ASP A 274 -0.72 -27.65 -8.19
C ASP A 274 0.47 -27.87 -9.15
N ARG A 275 1.72 -27.63 -8.71
CA ARG A 275 2.95 -27.76 -9.51
C ARG A 275 3.90 -28.80 -8.94
#